data_AF-A0A2V8J492-F1
#
_entry.id   AF-A0A2V8J492-F1
#
_cell.length_a   1.000
_cell.length_b   1.000
_cell.length_c   1.000
_cell.angle_alpha   90.00
_cell.angle_beta   90.00
_cell.angle_gamma   90.00
#
_symmetry.space_group_name_H-M   'P 1'
#
loop_
_entity.id
_entity.type
_entity.pdbx_description
1 polymer ?
#
loop_
_entity_poly.entity_id
_entity_poly.type
_entity_poly.pdbx_seq_one_letter_code
_entity_poly.pdbx_strand_id
1 'polypeptide(L)'
;MRRSVLCLPFLALTIGLSVMAQQPAGVGLRLIVVKTGEEAAGLRNRLQAGERFQDLANKYSIDASASRGGYFGNVVIGDLSKEFQDALAGLRPGQVSPIVKISEEYV
;
A
#
# COMPACT_ATOMS: atom_id res chain seq x y z
N MET A 1 -30.17 27.08 -55.86
CA MET A 1 -31.16 26.26 -55.12
C MET A 1 -30.52 24.90 -54.83
N ARG A 2 -30.59 24.47 -53.55
CA ARG A 2 -30.32 23.11 -53.00
C ARG A 2 -28.87 22.59 -53.09
N ARG A 3 -28.07 22.74 -52.03
CA ARG A 3 -28.00 21.91 -50.79
C ARG A 3 -27.77 20.43 -51.09
N SER A 4 -26.60 19.91 -50.71
CA SER A 4 -26.50 18.90 -49.64
C SER A 4 -25.09 18.28 -49.61
N VAL A 5 -24.31 18.70 -48.62
CA VAL A 5 -23.15 17.95 -48.12
C VAL A 5 -23.71 16.70 -47.44
N LEU A 6 -23.56 15.55 -48.06
CA LEU A 6 -23.96 14.27 -47.47
C LEU A 6 -22.81 13.77 -46.60
N CYS A 7 -22.92 14.09 -45.31
CA CYS A 7 -22.14 13.51 -44.23
C CYS A 7 -22.40 12.00 -44.21
N LEU A 8 -21.37 11.19 -44.49
CA LEU A 8 -21.42 9.73 -44.30
C LEU A 8 -21.32 9.43 -42.79
N PRO A 9 -22.30 8.72 -42.19
CA PRO A 9 -22.31 8.44 -40.78
C PRO A 9 -21.38 7.26 -40.46
N PHE A 10 -20.62 7.41 -39.37
CA PHE A 10 -20.40 6.39 -38.35
C PHE A 10 -20.34 4.93 -38.84
N LEU A 11 -19.12 4.41 -39.08
CA LEU A 11 -18.85 2.98 -38.91
C LEU A 11 -17.92 2.79 -37.71
N ALA A 12 -18.58 2.71 -36.55
CA ALA A 12 -18.17 2.05 -35.30
C ALA A 12 -16.67 1.78 -35.12
N LEU A 13 -15.92 2.80 -34.72
CA LEU A 13 -14.71 2.61 -33.90
C LEU A 13 -15.13 2.48 -32.42
N THR A 14 -15.93 1.46 -32.12
CA THR A 14 -16.17 1.03 -30.74
C THR A 14 -15.54 -0.34 -30.57
N ILE A 15 -14.23 -0.42 -30.80
CA ILE A 15 -13.45 -1.32 -29.96
C ILE A 15 -13.45 -0.61 -28.61
N GLY A 16 -14.51 -0.87 -27.83
CA GLY A 16 -14.49 -0.65 -26.40
C GLY A 16 -13.34 -1.49 -25.89
N LEU A 17 -12.15 -0.90 -25.87
CA LEU A 17 -10.96 -1.50 -25.32
C LEU A 17 -11.36 -1.83 -23.90
N SER A 18 -11.40 -3.12 -23.64
CA SER A 18 -11.90 -3.71 -22.44
C SER A 18 -11.35 -2.90 -21.27
N VAL A 19 -12.24 -2.41 -20.40
CA VAL A 19 -11.90 -2.24 -18.99
C VAL A 19 -11.59 -3.66 -18.53
N MET A 20 -10.36 -4.09 -18.82
CA MET A 20 -9.73 -5.22 -18.16
C MET A 20 -9.84 -4.85 -16.71
N ALA A 21 -10.62 -5.64 -16.00
CA ALA A 21 -10.85 -5.53 -14.58
C ALA A 21 -9.55 -5.06 -13.93
N GLN A 22 -9.54 -3.83 -13.41
CA GLN A 22 -8.55 -3.45 -12.43
C GLN A 22 -8.87 -4.34 -11.22
N GLN A 23 -8.32 -5.56 -11.21
CA GLN A 23 -8.18 -6.33 -9.99
C GLN A 23 -7.63 -5.34 -8.96
N PRO A 24 -8.16 -5.27 -7.73
CA PRO A 24 -7.67 -4.32 -6.76
C PRO A 24 -6.17 -4.54 -6.65
N ALA A 25 -5.39 -3.58 -7.16
CA ALA A 25 -3.96 -3.72 -7.23
C ALA A 25 -3.48 -3.81 -5.78
N GLY A 26 -3.13 -5.01 -5.34
CA GLY A 26 -2.68 -5.24 -3.98
C GLY A 26 -1.51 -4.31 -3.69
N VAL A 27 -1.47 -3.76 -2.48
CA VAL A 27 -0.39 -2.87 -2.06
C VAL A 27 0.73 -3.70 -1.45
N GLY A 28 1.97 -3.40 -1.84
CA GLY A 28 3.13 -4.01 -1.19
C GLY A 28 3.29 -3.47 0.22
N LEU A 29 3.10 -4.32 1.23
CA LEU A 29 3.19 -3.95 2.63
C LEU A 29 4.53 -4.37 3.23
N ARG A 30 5.14 -3.47 4.01
CA ARG A 30 6.27 -3.77 4.89
C ARG A 30 5.92 -3.45 6.32
N LEU A 31 6.39 -4.28 7.25
CA LEU A 31 6.09 -4.22 8.67
C LEU A 31 7.37 -4.20 9.50
N ILE A 32 7.32 -3.51 10.64
CA ILE A 32 8.30 -3.65 11.73
C ILE A 32 7.49 -3.91 12.99
N VAL A 33 7.48 -5.16 13.43
CA VAL A 33 6.83 -5.56 14.68
C VAL A 33 7.84 -5.54 15.82
N VAL A 34 7.51 -4.93 16.95
CA VAL A 34 8.31 -4.88 18.19
C VAL A 34 7.44 -5.05 19.43
N LYS A 35 8.04 -5.34 20.59
CA LYS A 35 7.30 -5.65 21.83
C LYS A 35 6.86 -4.41 22.60
N THR A 36 7.55 -3.29 22.43
CA THR A 36 7.31 -2.09 23.22
C THR A 36 7.04 -0.86 22.36
N GLY A 37 6.18 0.03 22.87
CA GLY A 37 5.89 1.30 22.21
C GLY A 37 7.11 2.22 22.16
N GLU A 38 8.05 2.08 23.11
CA GLU A 38 9.31 2.83 23.13
C GLU A 38 10.23 2.42 21.98
N GLU A 39 10.40 1.11 21.73
CA GLU A 39 11.13 0.61 20.56
C GLU A 39 10.49 1.10 19.27
N ALA A 40 9.16 1.01 19.15
CA ALA A 40 8.44 1.46 17.97
C ALA A 40 8.64 2.97 17.72
N ALA A 41 8.56 3.79 18.78
CA ALA A 41 8.81 5.23 18.72
C ALA A 41 10.24 5.54 18.27
N GLY A 42 11.23 4.84 18.82
CA GLY A 42 12.63 4.99 18.43
C GLY A 42 12.86 4.65 16.96
N LEU A 43 12.28 3.54 16.47
CA LEU A 43 12.41 3.13 15.07
C LEU A 43 11.68 4.08 14.12
N ARG A 44 10.50 4.59 14.49
CA ARG A 44 9.77 5.59 13.70
C ARG A 44 10.55 6.90 13.56
N ASN A 45 11.19 7.36 14.62
CA ASN A 45 12.05 8.56 14.57
C ASN A 45 13.23 8.36 13.59
N ARG A 46 13.82 7.15 13.59
CA ARG A 46 14.91 6.79 12.68
C ARG A 46 14.46 6.70 11.22
N LEU A 47 13.26 6.17 10.97
CA LEU A 47 12.63 6.19 9.65
C LEU A 47 12.39 7.64 9.17
N GLN A 48 11.93 8.53 10.05
CA GLN A 48 11.74 9.94 9.73
C GLN A 48 13.07 10.66 9.48
N ALA A 49 14.17 10.21 10.10
CA ALA A 49 15.52 10.67 9.84
C ALA A 49 16.12 10.13 8.52
N GLY A 50 15.40 9.26 7.80
CA GLY A 50 15.81 8.74 6.49
C GLY A 50 16.55 7.41 6.53
N GLU A 51 16.59 6.71 7.67
CA GLU A 51 17.12 5.34 7.70
C GLU A 51 16.26 4.39 6.88
N ARG A 52 16.89 3.39 6.26
CA ARG A 52 16.19 2.44 5.38
C ARG A 52 15.30 1.52 6.19
N PHE A 53 14.04 1.42 5.78
CA PHE A 53 13.05 0.56 6.41
C PHE A 53 13.51 -0.90 6.50
N GLN A 54 14.09 -1.43 5.43
CA GLN A 54 14.55 -2.81 5.36
C GLN A 54 15.63 -3.11 6.40
N ASP A 55 16.57 -2.18 6.63
CA ASP A 55 17.66 -2.38 7.59
C ASP A 55 17.13 -2.39 9.03
N LEU A 56 16.18 -1.51 9.32
CA LEU A 56 15.51 -1.48 10.62
C LEU A 56 14.67 -2.75 10.85
N ALA A 57 13.92 -3.18 9.84
CA ALA A 57 13.13 -4.40 9.92
C ALA A 57 14.02 -5.64 10.13
N ASN A 58 15.08 -5.80 9.34
CA ASN A 58 16.04 -6.89 9.46
C ASN A 58 16.67 -6.97 10.87
N LYS A 59 16.92 -5.81 11.49
CA LYS A 59 17.68 -5.73 12.75
C LYS A 59 16.80 -5.81 14.00
N TYR A 60 15.61 -5.20 13.97
CA TYR A 60 14.82 -4.98 15.18
C TYR A 60 13.46 -5.66 15.16
N SER A 61 12.94 -6.05 13.99
CA SER A 61 11.61 -6.65 13.95
C SER A 61 11.63 -8.08 14.47
N ILE A 62 10.61 -8.42 15.26
CA ILE A 62 10.37 -9.79 15.76
C ILE A 62 9.48 -10.63 14.85
N ASP A 63 8.94 -10.04 13.78
CA ASP A 63 8.10 -10.76 12.82
C ASP A 63 8.92 -11.62 11.85
N ALA A 64 8.33 -12.69 11.33
CA ALA A 64 9.00 -13.59 10.39
C ALA A 64 9.45 -12.88 9.10
N SER A 65 8.78 -11.79 8.69
CA SER A 65 9.18 -10.96 7.56
C SER A 65 10.44 -10.13 7.81
N ALA A 66 10.95 -10.06 9.05
CA ALA A 66 12.17 -9.33 9.40
C ALA A 66 13.31 -9.67 8.45
N SER A 67 13.58 -10.96 8.22
CA SER A 67 14.63 -11.47 7.31
C SER A 67 14.50 -11.02 5.84
N ARG A 68 13.32 -10.54 5.43
CA ARG A 68 13.01 -10.01 4.09
C ARG A 68 12.84 -8.49 4.13
N GLY A 69 13.49 -7.81 5.07
CA GLY A 69 13.36 -6.37 5.26
C GLY A 69 11.93 -5.93 5.60
N GLY A 70 11.20 -6.77 6.32
CA GLY A 70 9.82 -6.53 6.74
C GLY A 70 8.77 -6.78 5.66
N TYR A 71 9.13 -7.33 4.48
CA TYR A 71 8.17 -7.50 3.39
C TYR A 71 7.15 -8.60 3.69
N PHE A 72 5.91 -8.19 3.90
CA PHE A 72 4.77 -9.06 4.17
C PHE A 72 4.18 -9.63 2.88
N GLY A 73 4.25 -8.88 1.78
CA GLY A 73 3.70 -9.28 0.48
C GLY A 73 2.79 -8.21 -0.11
N ASN A 74 2.12 -8.55 -1.20
CA ASN A 74 1.05 -7.74 -1.75
C ASN A 74 -0.25 -8.13 -1.06
N VAL A 75 -0.92 -7.14 -0.45
CA VAL A 75 -2.16 -7.34 0.30
C VAL A 75 -3.28 -6.50 -0.30
N VAL A 76 -4.50 -7.01 -0.20
CA VAL A 76 -5.70 -6.22 -0.46
C VAL A 76 -6.09 -5.59 0.87
N ILE A 77 -6.10 -4.26 0.96
CA ILE A 77 -6.34 -3.54 2.23
C ILE A 77 -7.65 -3.97 2.87
N GLY A 78 -8.71 -4.21 2.08
CA GLY A 78 -10.02 -4.64 2.57
C GLY A 78 -10.04 -6.02 3.25
N ASP A 79 -9.02 -6.85 3.05
CA ASP A 79 -8.90 -8.18 3.66
C ASP A 79 -8.10 -8.14 4.97
N LEU A 80 -7.48 -7.00 5.31
CA LEU A 80 -6.74 -6.83 6.56
C LEU A 80 -7.70 -6.56 7.73
N SER A 81 -7.21 -6.76 8.96
CA SER A 81 -7.97 -6.37 10.16
C SER A 81 -8.26 -4.87 10.17
N LYS A 82 -9.30 -4.46 10.89
CA LYS A 82 -9.73 -3.06 10.94
C LYS A 82 -8.62 -2.13 11.44
N GLU A 83 -7.81 -2.60 12.39
CA GLU A 83 -6.67 -1.86 12.93
C GLU A 83 -5.64 -1.54 11.83
N PHE A 84 -5.33 -2.51 10.96
CA PHE A 84 -4.45 -2.29 9.81
C PHE A 84 -5.08 -1.37 8.77
N GLN A 85 -6.37 -1.53 8.48
CA GLN A 85 -7.08 -0.65 7.56
C GLN A 85 -7.03 0.80 8.02
N ASP A 86 -7.31 1.05 9.31
CA ASP A 86 -7.31 2.38 9.91
C ASP A 86 -5.89 2.98 9.90
N ALA A 87 -4.85 2.18 10.14
CA ALA A 87 -3.45 2.63 10.13
C ALA A 87 -2.91 2.96 8.73
N LEU A 88 -3.40 2.25 7.72
CA LEU A 88 -3.04 2.46 6.31
C LEU A 88 -3.91 3.52 5.64
N ALA A 89 -5.03 3.91 6.27
CA ALA A 89 -5.96 4.89 5.73
C ALA A 89 -5.25 6.22 5.44
N GLY A 90 -5.34 6.67 4.18
CA GLY A 90 -4.74 7.93 3.74
C GLY A 90 -3.23 7.89 3.51
N LEU A 91 -2.57 6.74 3.71
CA LEU A 91 -1.17 6.58 3.34
C LEU A 91 -1.00 6.45 1.83
N ARG A 92 0.04 7.09 1.31
CA ARG A 92 0.52 6.91 -0.06
C ARG A 92 1.70 5.92 -0.08
N PRO A 93 1.96 5.27 -1.22
CA PRO A 93 3.14 4.42 -1.38
C PRO A 93 4.41 5.13 -0.92
N GLY A 94 5.22 4.43 -0.11
CA GLY A 94 6.46 4.97 0.46
C GLY A 94 6.29 5.76 1.76
N GLN A 95 5.07 6.01 2.23
CA GLN A 95 4.84 6.61 3.54
C GLN A 95 4.87 5.56 4.66
N VAL A 96 5.23 6.02 5.85
CA VAL A 96 5.25 5.22 7.09
C VAL A 96 4.00 5.56 7.90
N SER A 97 3.33 4.54 8.43
CA SER A 97 2.15 4.70 9.29
C SER A 97 2.50 5.37 10.63
N PRO A 98 1.48 5.84 11.38
CA PRO A 98 1.58 5.93 12.83
C PRO A 98 1.89 4.55 13.44
N ILE A 99 2.37 4.55 14.68
CA ILE A 99 2.55 3.32 15.45
C ILE A 99 1.17 2.82 15.90
N VAL A 100 0.92 1.54 15.70
CA VAL A 100 -0.33 0.87 16.05
C VAL A 100 -0.03 -0.20 17.07
N LYS A 101 -0.79 -0.24 18.17
CA LYS A 101 -0.75 -1.39 19.09
C LYS A 101 -1.73 -2.45 18.57
N ILE A 102 -1.23 -3.65 18.31
CA ILE A 102 -2.03 -4.80 17.87
C ILE A 102 -1.85 -5.90 18.90
N SER A 103 -2.92 -6.19 19.65
CA SER A 103 -2.86 -7.07 20.82
C SER A 103 -1.79 -6.61 21.82
N GLU A 104 -0.66 -7.30 21.90
CA GLU A 104 0.47 -6.96 22.79
C GLU A 104 1.73 -6.48 22.06
N GLU A 105 1.65 -6.31 20.74
CA GLU A 105 2.77 -5.89 19.90
C GLU A 105 2.52 -4.51 19.29
N TYR A 106 3.58 -3.90 18.79
CA TYR A 106 3.55 -2.59 18.14
C TYR A 106 4.07 -2.71 16.72
N VAL A 107 3.37 -2.08 15.78
CA VAL A 107 3.63 -2.09 14.33
C VAL A 107 3.74 -0.67 13.80
#